data_AF-A0A350F085-F1
#
_entry.id   AF-A0A350F085-F1
#
_cell.length_a   1.000
_cell.length_b   1.000
_cell.length_c   1.000
_cell.angle_alpha   90.00
_cell.angle_beta   90.00
_cell.angle_gamma   90.00
#
_symmetry.space_group_name_H-M   'P 1'
#
loop_
_entity.id
_entity.type
_entity.pdbx_description
1 polymer ?
#
loop_
_entity_poly.entity_id
_entity_poly.type
_entity_poly.pdbx_seq_one_letter_code
_entity_poly.pdbx_strand_id
1 'polypeptide(L)' 'MVLVIDNYDSFTYNLVQYLGELQAEMTIHRNDQITLDQIRELKPERILISPGPCSPNEAGLSNDIIKTFGPATPILG' A
#
# COMPACT_ATOMS: atom_id res chain seq x y z
N MET A 1 -6.78 -4.44 9.88
CA MET A 1 -5.87 -3.42 9.35
C MET A 1 -5.67 -3.45 7.82
N VAL A 2 -5.77 -2.29 7.16
CA VAL A 2 -5.38 -2.02 5.77
C VAL A 2 -3.97 -1.40 5.73
N LEU A 3 -3.04 -1.99 4.97
CA LEU A 3 -1.75 -1.37 4.67
C LEU A 3 -1.90 -0.50 3.41
N VAL A 4 -1.60 0.78 3.53
CA VAL A 4 -1.58 1.73 2.40
C VAL A 4 -0.12 1.99 2.01
N ILE A 5 0.21 1.73 0.75
CA ILE A 5 1.51 2.06 0.15
C ILE A 5 1.35 3.34 -0.67
N ASP A 6 1.98 4.41 -0.19
CA ASP A 6 2.02 5.71 -0.86
C ASP A 6 3.16 5.76 -1.88
N ASN A 7 2.83 5.89 -3.16
CA ASN A 7 3.79 6.13 -4.23
C ASN A 7 4.07 7.64 -4.45
N TYR A 8 3.99 8.45 -3.40
CA TYR A 8 4.19 9.90 -3.43
C TYR A 8 3.15 10.65 -4.29
N ASP A 9 1.88 10.23 -4.19
CA ASP A 9 0.81 10.82 -4.97
C ASP A 9 -0.01 11.85 -4.21
N SER A 10 -0.51 12.83 -4.96
CA SER A 10 -1.30 13.92 -4.39
C SER A 10 -2.71 13.47 -3.96
N PHE A 11 -3.21 12.34 -4.45
CA PHE A 11 -4.52 11.79 -4.10
C PHE A 11 -4.49 10.72 -3.02
N THR A 12 -3.31 10.29 -2.54
CA THR A 12 -3.19 9.31 -1.44
C THR A 12 -4.05 9.71 -0.24
N TYR A 13 -4.09 10.99 0.11
CA TYR A 13 -4.87 11.48 1.24
C TYR A 13 -6.39 11.43 1.03
N ASN A 14 -6.88 11.47 -0.21
CA ASN A 14 -8.31 11.27 -0.48
C ASN A 14 -8.73 9.83 -0.14
N LEU A 15 -7.88 8.86 -0.49
CA LEU A 15 -8.12 7.44 -0.18
C LEU A 15 -8.02 7.18 1.33
N VAL A 16 -7.00 7.73 1.98
CA VAL A 16 -6.82 7.64 3.45
C VAL A 16 -7.99 8.26 4.18
N GLN A 17 -8.47 9.43 3.76
CA GLN A 17 -9.64 10.07 4.35
C GLN A 17 -10.88 9.17 4.23
N TYR A 18 -11.15 8.65 3.03
CA TYR A 18 -12.30 7.78 2.80
C TYR A 18 -12.23 6.49 3.65
N LEU A 19 -11.06 5.86 3.73
CA LEU A 19 -10.85 4.72 4.64
C LEU A 19 -11.08 5.11 6.11
N GLY A 20 -10.72 6.33 6.49
CA GLY A 20 -10.91 6.86 7.84
C GLY A 20 -12.38 7.09 8.16
N GLU A 21 -13.16 7.60 7.21
CA GLU A 21 -14.62 7.74 7.30
C GLU A 21 -15.30 6.37 7.47
N LEU A 22 -14.76 5.33 6.84
CA LEU A 22 -15.20 3.94 7.03
C LEU A 22 -14.71 3.29 8.33
N GLN A 23 -13.97 4.04 9.17
CA GLN A 23 -13.37 3.56 10.42
C GLN A 23 -12.42 2.36 10.20
N ALA A 24 -11.80 2.26 9.02
CA ALA A 24 -10.83 1.22 8.75
C ALA A 24 -9.56 1.48 9.57
N GLU A 25 -9.13 0.48 10.34
CA GLU A 25 -7.80 0.49 10.93
C GLU A 25 -6.76 0.44 9.80
N MET A 26 -5.83 1.40 9.77
CA MET A 26 -4.87 1.51 8.67
C MET A 26 -3.48 1.88 9.15
N THR A 27 -2.47 1.45 8.39
CA THR A 27 -1.09 1.93 8.49
C THR A 27 -0.62 2.38 7.11
N ILE A 28 0.11 3.50 7.04
CA ILE A 28 0.50 4.14 5.80
C ILE A 28 2.03 4.20 5.75
N HIS A 29 2.61 3.68 4.68
CA HIS A 29 4.05 3.73 4.43
C HIS A 29 4.30 4.15 2.99
N ARG A 30 5.40 4.86 2.75
CA ARG A 30 5.85 5.11 1.38
C ARG A 30 6.48 3.86 0.78
N ASN A 31 6.45 3.77 -0.55
CA ASN A 31 6.96 2.62 -1.31
C ASN A 31 8.47 2.32 -1.10
N ASP A 32 9.20 3.22 -0.45
CA ASP A 32 10.63 3.15 -0.12
C ASP A 32 10.91 3.18 1.39
N GLN A 33 9.87 3.24 2.23
CA GLN A 33 9.96 3.36 3.69
C GLN A 33 9.49 2.11 4.44
N ILE A 34 9.26 1.01 3.73
CA ILE A 34 8.88 -0.28 4.29
C ILE A 34 9.56 -1.41 3.52
N THR A 35 9.80 -2.54 4.18
CA THR A 35 10.38 -3.74 3.59
C THR A 35 9.37 -4.87 3.55
N LEU A 36 9.59 -5.88 2.68
CA LEU A 36 8.72 -7.05 2.61
C LEU A 36 8.64 -7.82 3.94
N ASP A 37 9.73 -7.88 4.71
CA ASP A 37 9.75 -8.55 6.02
C ASP A 37 8.89 -7.80 7.05
N GLN A 38 8.98 -6.47 7.08
CA GLN A 38 8.09 -5.66 7.92
C GLN A 38 6.62 -5.88 7.54
N ILE A 39 6.29 -5.98 6.24
CA ILE A 39 4.91 -6.27 5.80
C ILE A 39 4.46 -7.66 6.26
N ARG A 40 5.34 -8.67 6.23
CA ARG A 40 5.04 -10.02 6.76
C ARG A 40 4.76 -10.00 8.25
N GLU A 41 5.49 -9.20 9.01
CA GLU A 41 5.29 -9.04 10.45
C GLU A 41 3.99 -8.30 10.77
N LEU A 42 3.67 -7.26 9.99
CA LEU A 42 2.43 -6.48 10.10
C LEU A 42 1.17 -7.30 9.80
N LYS A 43 1.28 -8.37 9.00
CA LYS A 43 0.16 -9.25 8.60
C LYS A 43 -1.09 -8.47 8.19
N PRO A 44 -1.01 -7.55 7.21
CA PRO A 44 -2.17 -6.79 6.78
C PRO A 44 -3.26 -7.71 6.22
N GLU A 45 -4.51 -7.39 6.50
CA GLU A 45 -5.66 -8.12 5.94
C GLU A 45 -5.90 -7.74 4.48
N ARG A 46 -5.54 -6.51 4.11
CA ARG A 46 -5.69 -5.93 2.77
C ARG A 46 -4.56 -4.95 2.51
N ILE A 47 -4.17 -4.82 1.25
CA ILE A 47 -3.16 -3.85 0.82
C ILE A 47 -3.79 -2.92 -0.22
N LEU A 48 -3.61 -1.61 -0.04
CA LEU A 48 -3.94 -0.58 -1.00
C LEU A 48 -2.64 0.05 -1.50
N ILE A 49 -2.41 0.02 -2.81
CA ILE A 49 -1.29 0.71 -3.44
C ILE A 49 -1.86 1.97 -4.07
N SER A 50 -1.37 3.15 -3.67
CA SER A 50 -1.86 4.41 -4.21
C SER A 50 -1.39 4.58 -5.67
N PRO A 51 -2.05 5.48 -6.44
CA PRO A 51 -1.47 6.04 -7.65
C PRO A 51 -0.09 6.65 -7.36
N GLY A 52 0.66 6.99 -8.40
CA GLY A 52 1.97 7.63 -8.30
C GLY A 52 2.44 8.17 -9.65
N PRO A 53 3.40 9.11 -9.66
CA PRO A 53 4.08 9.51 -10.87
C PRO A 53 4.90 8.34 -11.44
N CYS A 54 5.29 8.47 -12.71
CA CYS A 54 6.15 7.52 -13.43
C CYS A 54 5.51 6.15 -13.75
N SER A 55 6.30 5.27 -14.38
CA SER A 55 5.85 3.95 -14.81
C SER A 55 5.93 2.91 -13.67
N PRO A 56 5.23 1.77 -13.76
CA PRO A 56 5.36 0.70 -12.77
C PRO A 56 6.81 0.26 -12.54
N ASN A 57 7.68 0.34 -13.55
CA ASN A 57 9.10 -0.03 -13.42
C ASN A 57 9.86 0.87 -12.43
N GLU A 58 9.32 2.05 -12.12
CA GLU A 58 9.91 3.06 -11.24
C GLU A 58 9.16 3.15 -9.90
N ALA A 59 8.12 2.33 -9.68
CA ALA A 59 7.22 2.40 -8.53
C ALA A 59 7.79 1.81 -7.22
N GLY A 60 9.11 1.85 -7.05
CA GLY A 60 9.80 1.35 -5.86
C GLY A 60 9.43 -0.11 -5.54
N LEU A 61 9.12 -0.39 -4.27
CA LEU A 61 8.80 -1.73 -3.79
C LEU A 61 7.39 -2.21 -4.20
N SER A 62 6.55 -1.36 -4.81
CA SER A 62 5.14 -1.68 -5.09
C SER A 62 4.96 -2.96 -5.93
N ASN A 63 5.79 -3.17 -6.96
CA ASN A 63 5.72 -4.40 -7.77
C ASN A 63 6.08 -5.66 -6.98
N ASP A 64 7.08 -5.56 -6.11
CA ASP A 64 7.54 -6.69 -5.31
C ASP A 64 6.52 -7.02 -4.22
N ILE A 65 5.84 -6.00 -3.68
CA ILE A 65 4.68 -6.18 -2.78
C ILE A 65 3.57 -6.95 -3.51
N ILE A 66 3.18 -6.53 -4.72
CA ILE A 66 2.13 -7.21 -5.49
C ILE A 66 2.48 -8.68 -5.74
N LYS A 67 3.70 -8.95 -6.23
CA LYS A 67 4.16 -10.31 -6.53
C LYS A 67 4.24 -11.18 -5.28
N THR A 68 4.67 -10.62 -4.16
CA THR A 68 4.91 -11.36 -2.91
C THR A 68 3.60 -11.65 -2.18
N PHE A 69 2.70 -10.68 -2.09
CA PHE A 69 1.51 -10.77 -1.24
C PHE A 69 0.21 -11.00 -2.01
N GLY A 70 0.14 -10.64 -3.30
CA GLY A 70 -1.06 -10.79 -4.12
C GLY A 70 -1.68 -12.19 -4.13
N PRO A 71 -0.92 -13.30 -4.07
CA PRO A 71 -1.49 -14.64 -3.98
C PRO A 71 -2.25 -14.94 -2.69
N ALA A 72 -1.98 -14.21 -1.59
CA ALA A 72 -2.49 -14.53 -0.25
C ALA A 72 -3.28 -13.39 0.41
N THR A 73 -3.02 -12.15 0.02
CA THR A 73 -3.61 -10.94 0.60
C THR A 73 -4.30 -10.16 -0.51
N PRO A 74 -5.59 -9.79 -0.37
CA PRO A 74 -6.27 -8.94 -1.33
C PRO A 74 -5.53 -7.61 -1.53
N ILE A 75 -5.26 -7.27 -2.79
CA ILE A 75 -4.58 -6.02 -3.18
C ILE A 75 -5.47 -5.22 -4.12
N LEU A 76 -5.61 -3.92 -3.83
CA LEU A 76 -6.14 -2.93 -4.75
C LEU A 76 -5.01 -1.97 -5.13
N GLY A 77 -4.78 -1.77 -6.42
CA GLY A 77 -3.84 -0.80 -6.97
C GLY A 77 -4.49 0.02 -8.07
#